data_AF-A0A968F4J3-F1
#
_entry.id   AF-A0A968F4J3-F1
#
_cell.length_a   1.000
_cell.length_b   1.000
_cell.length_c   1.000
_cell.angle_alpha   90.00
_cell.angle_beta   90.00
_cell.angle_gamma   90.00
#
_symmetry.space_group_name_H-M   'P 1'
#
loop_
_entity.id
_entity.type
_entity.pdbx_description
1 polymer ?
#
loop_
_entity_poly.entity_id
_entity_poly.type
_entity_poly.pdbx_seq_one_letter_code
_entity_poly.pdbx_strand_id
1 'polypeptide(L)'
;MLDFVSSRARQKFEPVYPDDDAKYEQELEFNLDKLSPQVACPHTVDNVHPIEEIKGEKINMAFLGTCCNARLEDLKIAADIVRGKKVAPGVRFQITPASQLVYLQAVKEGIVETLIDAGGYVTNS
;
A
#
# COMPACT_ATOMS: atom_id res chain seq x y z
N MET A 1 14.58 -8.21 1.59
CA MET A 1 15.14 -6.99 0.96
C MET A 1 16.32 -7.31 0.05
N LEU A 2 17.33 -8.03 0.53
CA LEU A 2 18.47 -8.43 -0.30
C LEU A 2 18.05 -9.25 -1.53
N ASP A 3 17.13 -10.20 -1.40
CA ASP A 3 16.61 -10.97 -2.56
C ASP A 3 15.96 -10.07 -3.63
N PHE A 4 15.27 -9.02 -3.19
CA PHE A 4 14.64 -8.06 -4.10
C PHE A 4 15.68 -7.27 -4.89
N VAL A 5 16.77 -6.84 -4.23
CA VAL A 5 17.87 -6.10 -4.86
C VAL A 5 18.68 -7.04 -5.75
N SER A 6 19.07 -8.22 -5.25
CA SER A 6 19.85 -9.22 -5.98
C SER A 6 19.21 -9.67 -7.29
N SER A 7 17.88 -9.74 -7.35
CA SER A 7 17.14 -10.09 -8.58
C SER A 7 17.07 -8.96 -9.62
N ARG A 8 17.50 -7.73 -9.28
CA ARG A 8 17.34 -6.53 -10.13
C ARG A 8 18.61 -5.71 -10.31
N ALA A 9 19.61 -5.91 -9.45
CA ALA A 9 20.85 -5.16 -9.47
C ALA A 9 21.59 -5.39 -10.79
N ARG A 10 22.01 -4.30 -11.43
CA ARG A 10 22.80 -4.35 -12.67
C ARG A 10 24.28 -4.64 -12.43
N GLN A 11 24.71 -4.54 -11.17
CA GLN A 11 26.09 -4.71 -10.73
C GLN A 11 26.10 -5.47 -9.40
N LYS A 12 27.23 -6.09 -9.09
CA LYS A 12 27.45 -6.64 -7.75
C LYS A 12 27.42 -5.51 -6.74
N PHE A 13 26.85 -5.78 -5.58
CA PHE A 13 26.79 -4.86 -4.47
C PHE A 13 27.17 -5.61 -3.19
N GLU A 14 27.71 -4.89 -2.23
CA GLU A 14 27.96 -5.38 -0.88
C GLU A 14 27.00 -4.62 0.05
N PRO A 15 26.20 -5.31 0.87
CA PRO A 15 25.31 -4.65 1.82
C PRO A 15 26.14 -3.95 2.90
N VAL A 16 25.74 -2.72 3.22
CA VAL A 16 26.34 -1.91 4.30
C VAL A 16 25.39 -1.93 5.48
N TYR A 17 25.92 -2.19 6.67
CA TYR A 17 25.17 -2.23 7.93
C TYR A 17 25.69 -1.13 8.87
N PRO A 18 24.88 -0.68 9.84
CA PRO A 18 25.37 0.14 10.94
C PRO A 18 26.49 -0.59 11.71
N ASP A 19 27.43 0.18 12.26
CA ASP A 19 28.44 -0.36 13.19
C ASP A 19 27.77 -0.88 14.47
N ASP A 20 28.34 -1.92 15.08
CA ASP A 20 27.81 -2.53 16.32
C ASP A 20 27.77 -1.55 17.51
N ASP A 21 28.59 -0.49 17.48
CA ASP A 21 28.69 0.57 18.50
C ASP A 21 28.14 1.93 18.04
N ALA A 22 27.34 1.94 16.96
CA ALA A 22 26.69 3.14 16.45
C ALA A 22 25.87 3.85 17.55
N LYS A 23 26.04 5.17 17.67
CA LYS A 23 25.32 5.99 18.64
C LYS A 23 24.21 6.78 17.94
N TYR A 24 22.99 6.62 18.41
CA TYR A 24 21.81 7.35 17.91
C TYR A 24 21.52 8.55 18.81
N GLU A 25 21.02 9.65 18.22
CA GLU A 25 20.54 10.82 18.97
C GLU A 25 19.31 10.45 19.83
N GLN A 26 18.48 9.55 19.31
CA GLN A 26 17.27 9.07 19.96
C GLN A 26 16.95 7.64 19.50
N GLU A 27 16.52 6.80 20.43
CA GLU A 27 16.03 5.45 20.17
C GLU A 27 14.54 5.38 20.48
N LEU A 28 13.75 4.83 19.55
CA LEU A 28 12.31 4.69 19.66
C LEU A 28 11.92 3.23 19.47
N GLU A 29 11.20 2.66 20.44
CA GLU A 29 10.72 1.28 20.39
C GLU A 29 9.22 1.24 20.12
N PHE A 30 8.81 0.42 19.14
CA PHE A 30 7.42 0.27 18.74
C PHE A 30 6.99 -1.20 18.82
N ASN A 31 5.90 -1.46 19.55
CA ASN A 31 5.27 -2.78 19.58
C ASN A 31 4.24 -2.92 18.46
N LEU A 32 4.57 -3.70 17.43
CA LEU A 32 3.71 -3.90 16.26
C LEU A 32 2.45 -4.73 16.54
N ASP A 33 2.45 -5.58 17.57
CA ASP A 33 1.27 -6.39 17.94
C ASP A 33 0.14 -5.53 18.50
N LYS A 34 0.46 -4.33 18.98
CA LYS A 34 -0.50 -3.36 19.54
C LYS A 34 -0.95 -2.32 18.51
N LEU A 35 -0.42 -2.34 17.29
CA LEU A 35 -0.69 -1.31 16.29
C LEU A 35 -1.95 -1.67 15.48
N SER A 36 -3.02 -0.89 15.64
CA SER A 36 -4.19 -0.96 14.77
C SER A 36 -3.95 -0.22 13.45
N PRO A 37 -4.77 -0.44 12.39
CA PRO A 37 -4.69 0.35 11.17
C PRO A 37 -4.81 1.85 11.46
N GLN A 38 -3.93 2.64 10.87
CA GLN A 38 -3.82 4.08 11.11
C GLN A 38 -4.31 4.89 9.91
N VAL A 39 -4.85 6.09 10.18
CA VAL A 39 -5.28 7.06 9.17
C VAL A 39 -4.65 8.43 9.47
N ALA A 40 -3.86 8.95 8.54
CA ALA A 40 -3.40 10.34 8.59
C ALA A 40 -4.53 11.27 8.10
N CYS A 41 -4.98 12.13 8.99
CA CYS A 41 -6.12 13.02 8.77
C CYS A 41 -5.70 14.36 8.19
N PRO A 42 -6.61 15.07 7.51
CA PRO A 42 -6.35 16.44 7.11
C PRO A 42 -5.99 17.34 8.31
N HIS A 43 -5.16 18.36 8.16
CA HIS A 43 -4.46 18.79 6.93
C HIS A 43 -2.95 18.50 6.97
N THR A 44 -2.46 17.71 7.94
CA THR A 44 -1.04 17.42 8.12
C THR A 44 -0.78 15.92 8.26
N VAL A 45 0.39 15.46 7.80
CA VAL A 45 0.71 14.02 7.74
C VAL A 45 0.93 13.38 9.11
N ASP A 46 1.26 14.20 10.12
CA ASP A 46 1.47 13.80 11.51
C ASP A 46 0.17 13.73 12.34
N ASN A 47 -0.96 14.16 11.78
CA ASN A 47 -2.28 14.05 12.40
C ASN A 47 -2.84 12.62 12.24
N VAL A 48 -2.20 11.65 12.90
CA VAL A 48 -2.47 10.21 12.73
C VAL A 48 -3.38 9.69 13.84
N HIS A 49 -4.44 8.99 13.44
CA HIS A 49 -5.40 8.38 14.36
C HIS A 49 -5.62 6.91 14.04
N PRO A 50 -5.92 6.07 15.06
CA PRO A 50 -6.39 4.71 14.84
C PRO A 50 -7.74 4.71 14.10
N ILE A 51 -7.96 3.72 13.24
CA ILE A 51 -9.18 3.62 12.41
C ILE A 51 -10.46 3.60 13.26
N GLU A 52 -10.38 3.09 14.50
CA GLU A 52 -11.48 3.03 15.45
C GLU A 52 -12.09 4.41 15.77
N GLU A 53 -11.28 5.46 15.78
CA GLU A 53 -11.71 6.84 16.10
C GLU A 53 -12.44 7.51 14.92
N ILE A 54 -12.18 7.06 13.69
CA ILE A 54 -12.61 7.72 12.43
C ILE A 54 -13.68 6.90 11.70
N LYS A 55 -13.91 5.69 12.16
CA LYS A 55 -14.87 4.78 11.55
C LYS A 55 -16.26 5.42 11.45
N GLY A 56 -16.81 5.45 10.23
CA GLY A 56 -18.12 6.01 9.93
C GLY A 56 -18.05 7.28 9.10
N GLU A 57 -16.88 7.90 9.02
CA GLU A 57 -16.66 9.03 8.11
C GLU A 57 -16.88 8.61 6.65
N LYS A 58 -17.62 9.45 5.92
CA LYS A 58 -17.95 9.19 4.53
C LYS A 58 -16.86 9.69 3.62
N ILE A 59 -16.44 8.85 2.68
CA ILE A 59 -15.57 9.25 1.58
C ILE A 59 -16.35 9.37 0.28
N ASN A 60 -15.90 10.24 -0.62
CA ASN A 60 -16.40 10.29 -2.00
C ASN A 60 -15.47 9.56 -2.98
N MET A 61 -14.24 9.28 -2.55
CA MET A 61 -13.22 8.63 -3.36
C MET A 61 -12.28 7.81 -2.47
N ALA A 62 -11.98 6.61 -2.92
CA ALA A 62 -10.86 5.80 -2.46
C ALA A 62 -9.83 5.74 -3.59
N PHE A 63 -8.57 6.03 -3.27
CA PHE A 63 -7.48 6.02 -4.23
C PHE A 63 -6.39 5.03 -3.78
N LEU A 64 -6.09 4.05 -4.62
CA LEU A 64 -5.07 3.04 -4.40
C LEU A 64 -4.02 3.14 -5.51
N GLY A 65 -2.93 3.88 -5.26
CA GLY A 65 -1.91 4.06 -6.28
C GLY A 65 -1.10 5.32 -6.15
N THR A 66 -0.03 5.28 -5.38
CA THR A 66 0.92 6.40 -5.20
C THR A 66 2.35 5.90 -5.41
N CYS A 67 3.33 6.77 -5.24
CA CYS A 67 4.73 6.34 -5.16
C CYS A 67 5.04 5.45 -3.95
N CYS A 68 4.16 5.39 -2.94
CA CYS A 68 4.37 4.65 -1.69
C CYS A 68 3.71 3.25 -1.67
N ASN A 69 2.76 2.97 -2.57
CA ASN A 69 1.93 1.76 -2.54
C ASN A 69 1.57 1.29 -3.98
N ALA A 70 0.62 0.36 -4.08
CA ALA A 70 0.20 -0.29 -5.32
C ALA A 70 1.28 -1.16 -6.00
N ARG A 71 2.15 -1.77 -5.19
CA ARG A 71 2.89 -2.96 -5.58
C ARG A 71 1.91 -4.14 -5.74
N LEU A 72 2.40 -5.24 -6.30
CA LEU A 72 1.55 -6.41 -6.53
C LEU A 72 0.89 -6.92 -5.25
N GLU A 73 1.62 -6.92 -4.13
CA GLU A 73 1.11 -7.29 -2.80
C GLU A 73 0.00 -6.36 -2.31
N ASP A 74 0.14 -5.04 -2.49
CA ASP A 74 -0.89 -4.06 -2.11
C ASP A 74 -2.19 -4.27 -2.90
N LEU A 75 -2.06 -4.47 -4.22
CA LEU A 75 -3.20 -4.72 -5.10
C LEU A 75 -3.92 -6.02 -4.73
N LYS A 76 -3.16 -7.04 -4.35
CA LYS A 76 -3.70 -8.33 -3.90
C LYS A 76 -4.49 -8.20 -2.60
N ILE A 77 -3.93 -7.51 -1.60
CA ILE A 77 -4.62 -7.24 -0.34
C ILE A 77 -5.92 -6.48 -0.60
N ALA A 78 -5.87 -5.44 -1.42
CA ALA A 78 -7.06 -4.66 -1.77
C ALA A 78 -8.11 -5.54 -2.48
N ALA A 79 -7.70 -6.36 -3.44
CA ALA A 79 -8.58 -7.29 -4.14
C ALA A 79 -9.25 -8.29 -3.18
N ASP A 80 -8.50 -8.85 -2.23
CA ASP A 80 -9.03 -9.78 -1.24
C ASP A 80 -10.02 -9.11 -0.28
N ILE A 81 -9.80 -7.84 0.08
CA ILE A 81 -10.74 -7.05 0.89
C ILE A 81 -12.06 -6.83 0.15
N VAL A 82 -12.02 -6.54 -1.15
CA VAL A 82 -13.23 -6.20 -1.95
C VAL A 82 -13.86 -7.38 -2.67
N ARG A 83 -13.22 -8.56 -2.65
CA ARG A 83 -13.70 -9.77 -3.35
C ARG A 83 -15.14 -10.10 -2.97
N GLY A 84 -15.99 -10.25 -3.98
CA GLY A 84 -17.42 -10.55 -3.80
C GLY A 84 -18.24 -9.39 -3.22
N LYS A 85 -17.65 -8.20 -3.05
CA LYS A 85 -18.34 -6.98 -2.57
C LYS A 85 -18.50 -5.99 -3.72
N LYS A 86 -19.26 -4.91 -3.47
CA LYS A 86 -19.39 -3.77 -4.37
C LYS A 86 -19.04 -2.48 -3.62
N VAL A 87 -18.34 -1.59 -4.29
CA VAL A 87 -18.06 -0.23 -3.84
C VAL A 87 -19.39 0.48 -3.57
N ALA A 88 -19.43 1.25 -2.48
CA ALA A 88 -20.64 1.94 -2.06
C ALA A 88 -21.10 2.96 -3.13
N PRO A 89 -22.43 3.11 -3.35
CA PRO A 89 -22.96 4.10 -4.29
C PRO A 89 -22.42 5.51 -4.01
N GLY A 90 -21.98 6.19 -5.07
CA GLY A 90 -21.40 7.54 -4.97
C GLY A 90 -19.93 7.60 -4.57
N VAL A 91 -19.28 6.47 -4.30
CA VAL A 91 -17.84 6.39 -4.04
C VAL A 91 -17.09 6.01 -5.32
N ARG A 92 -16.06 6.77 -5.67
CA ARG A 92 -15.15 6.43 -6.76
C ARG A 92 -13.97 5.63 -6.22
N PHE A 93 -13.77 4.40 -6.71
CA PHE A 93 -12.59 3.63 -6.36
C PHE A 93 -11.60 3.60 -7.54
N GLN A 94 -10.54 4.37 -7.42
CA GLN A 94 -9.50 4.51 -8.45
C GLN A 94 -8.26 3.72 -8.06
N ILE A 95 -7.72 2.96 -9.01
CA ILE A 95 -6.52 2.15 -8.82
C ILE A 95 -5.45 2.54 -9.85
N THR A 96 -4.26 2.91 -9.39
CA THR A 96 -3.08 3.16 -10.25
C THR A 96 -1.96 2.20 -9.83
N PRO A 97 -1.67 1.14 -10.60
CA PRO A 97 -0.57 0.24 -10.29
C PRO A 97 0.77 0.99 -10.19
N ALA A 98 1.72 0.50 -9.40
CA ALA A 98 3.02 1.17 -9.22
C ALA A 98 3.89 1.20 -10.49
N SER A 99 3.64 0.30 -11.44
CA SER A 99 4.32 0.26 -12.74
C SER A 99 3.56 -0.59 -13.74
N GLN A 100 3.89 -0.45 -15.02
CA GLN A 100 3.39 -1.33 -16.09
C GLN A 100 3.68 -2.81 -15.83
N LEU A 101 4.83 -3.14 -15.24
CA LEU A 101 5.17 -4.51 -14.88
C LEU A 101 4.22 -5.08 -13.81
N VAL A 102 3.93 -4.29 -12.77
CA VAL A 102 2.98 -4.67 -11.72
C VAL A 102 1.57 -4.79 -12.29
N TYR A 103 1.16 -3.87 -13.17
CA TYR A 103 -0.14 -3.95 -13.82
C TYR A 103 -0.30 -5.27 -14.59
N LEU A 104 0.68 -5.63 -15.43
CA LEU A 104 0.65 -6.88 -16.19
C LEU A 104 0.63 -8.12 -15.29
N GLN A 105 1.33 -8.10 -14.16
CA GLN A 105 1.27 -9.18 -13.17
C GLN A 105 -0.12 -9.28 -12.54
N ALA A 106 -0.70 -8.15 -12.13
CA ALA A 106 -2.04 -8.10 -11.54
C ALA A 106 -3.13 -8.55 -12.50
N VAL A 107 -3.00 -8.26 -13.81
CA VAL A 107 -3.89 -8.80 -14.84
C VAL A 107 -3.76 -10.32 -14.92
N LYS A 108 -2.53 -10.86 -14.99
CA LYS A 108 -2.29 -12.31 -15.09
C LYS A 108 -2.81 -13.09 -13.87
N GLU A 109 -2.81 -12.48 -12.69
CA GLU A 109 -3.31 -13.08 -11.46
C GLU A 109 -4.83 -12.87 -11.23
N GLY A 110 -5.56 -12.21 -12.15
CA GLY A 110 -6.98 -11.92 -11.98
C GLY A 110 -7.30 -10.89 -10.89
N ILE A 111 -6.26 -10.20 -10.39
CA ILE A 111 -6.39 -9.15 -9.37
C ILE A 111 -7.16 -7.95 -9.95
N VAL A 112 -6.82 -7.55 -11.18
CA VAL A 112 -7.49 -6.45 -11.87
C VAL A 112 -8.98 -6.74 -12.08
N GLU A 113 -9.31 -7.97 -12.48
CA GLU A 113 -10.71 -8.40 -12.64
C GLU A 113 -11.47 -8.27 -11.31
N THR A 114 -10.90 -8.77 -10.22
CA THR A 114 -11.52 -8.68 -8.87
C THR A 114 -11.78 -7.22 -8.46
N LEU A 115 -10.84 -6.31 -8.75
CA LEU A 115 -10.96 -4.88 -8.41
C LEU A 115 -12.03 -4.18 -9.27
N ILE A 116 -12.09 -4.50 -10.56
CA ILE A 116 -13.10 -3.97 -11.49
C ILE A 116 -14.49 -4.52 -11.15
N ASP A 117 -14.59 -5.81 -10.81
CA ASP A 117 -15.83 -6.43 -10.38
C ASP A 117 -16.38 -5.76 -9.12
N ALA A 118 -15.52 -5.29 -8.21
CA ALA A 118 -15.98 -4.52 -7.07
C ALA A 118 -16.53 -3.12 -7.44
N GLY A 119 -16.37 -2.65 -8.69
CA GLY A 119 -16.74 -1.31 -9.14
C GLY A 119 -15.59 -0.31 -9.11
N GLY A 120 -14.34 -0.79 -8.98
CA GLY A 120 -13.16 0.03 -9.18
C GLY A 120 -12.83 0.25 -10.66
N TYR A 121 -11.99 1.24 -10.94
CA TYR A 121 -11.43 1.45 -12.27
C TYR A 121 -9.91 1.61 -12.19
N VAL A 122 -9.22 1.05 -13.18
CA VAL A 122 -7.76 1.08 -13.24
C VAL A 122 -7.29 2.16 -14.20
N THR A 123 -6.38 3.01 -13.76
CA THR A 123 -5.70 4.03 -14.58
C THR A 123 -4.27 3.63 -14.88
N ASN A 124 -3.71 4.21 -15.94
CA ASN A 124 -2.32 3.94 -16.33
C ASN A 124 -1.33 4.48 -15.29
N SER A 125 -0.31 3.65 -15.02
CA SER A 125 0.93 4.05 -14.36
C SER A 125 1.82 4.88 -15.28
#